data_AF-A0A1H7GXI5-F1
#
_entry.id   AF-A0A1H7GXI5-F1
#
_cell.length_a   1.000
_cell.length_b   1.000
_cell.length_c   1.000
_cell.angle_alpha   90.00
_cell.angle_beta   90.00
_cell.angle_gamma   90.00
#
_symmetry.space_group_name_H-M   'P 1'
#
loop_
_entity.id
_entity.type
_entity.pdbx_description
1 polymer ?
#
loop_
_entity_poly.entity_id
_entity_poly.type
_entity_poly.pdbx_seq_one_letter_code
_entity_poly.pdbx_strand_id
1 'polypeptide(L)'
;MRQKETWQNDPIVRVEKHLYPLIPGLLRHSISAKAAGADLIRAVQKAASALRAAQHRYLDPIDIKLTPDTRSKFDDMANLLDRIAAALRDPAGLEATNFLDVEYLCGAFTDHVESTLDALRADFLNEVLARQERAKMLSTIAAKEVTSISRQIYFISINASVEAARAGDAGRGFAVIGEQIRGLSQDAAAALKRMSGSGARLQ
;
A
#
# COMPACT_ATOMS: atom_id res chain seq x y z
N MET A 1 -21.01 -10.78 -30.53
CA MET A 1 -20.01 -11.75 -30.04
C MET A 1 -18.81 -10.98 -29.49
N ARG A 2 -18.72 -10.73 -28.16
CA ARG A 2 -17.53 -10.28 -27.41
C ARG A 2 -17.95 -10.05 -25.95
N GLN A 3 -17.93 -11.09 -25.12
CA GLN A 3 -18.09 -10.96 -23.65
C GLN A 3 -17.74 -12.24 -22.86
N LYS A 4 -16.91 -13.14 -23.43
CA LYS A 4 -16.53 -14.41 -22.75
C LYS A 4 -15.09 -14.47 -22.22
N GLU A 5 -14.27 -13.43 -22.40
CA GLU A 5 -12.82 -13.50 -22.13
C GLU A 5 -12.35 -12.85 -20.81
N THR A 6 -13.19 -12.19 -20.03
CA THR A 6 -12.73 -11.44 -18.83
C THR A 6 -12.72 -12.22 -17.51
N TRP A 7 -13.27 -13.44 -17.44
CA TRP A 7 -13.39 -14.18 -16.18
C TRP A 7 -12.24 -15.16 -15.88
N GLN A 8 -11.31 -15.39 -16.82
CA GLN A 8 -10.18 -16.30 -16.59
C GLN A 8 -9.11 -15.73 -15.63
N ASN A 9 -9.10 -14.41 -15.41
CA ASN A 9 -8.18 -13.73 -14.48
C ASN A 9 -8.82 -13.36 -13.14
N ASP A 10 -10.07 -13.76 -12.91
CA ASP A 10 -10.72 -13.57 -11.61
C ASP A 10 -9.93 -14.34 -10.53
N PRO A 11 -9.48 -13.67 -9.46
CA PRO A 11 -8.75 -14.31 -8.37
C PRO A 11 -9.49 -15.51 -7.76
N ILE A 12 -10.83 -15.46 -7.71
CA ILE A 12 -11.67 -16.52 -7.13
C ILE A 12 -11.71 -17.74 -8.05
N VAL A 13 -11.85 -17.53 -9.36
CA VAL A 13 -11.86 -18.62 -10.37
C VAL A 13 -10.50 -19.31 -10.46
N ARG A 14 -9.39 -18.58 -10.27
CA ARG A 14 -8.06 -19.20 -10.16
C ARG A 14 -7.93 -20.09 -8.93
N VAL A 15 -8.43 -19.64 -7.79
CA VAL A 15 -8.40 -20.38 -6.53
C VAL A 15 -9.22 -21.67 -6.66
N GLU A 16 -10.43 -21.59 -7.23
CA GLU A 16 -11.30 -22.75 -7.45
C GLU A 16 -10.68 -23.79 -8.38
N LYS A 17 -10.05 -23.35 -9.48
CA LYS A 17 -9.36 -24.23 -10.46
C LYS A 17 -8.16 -24.96 -9.85
N HIS A 18 -7.56 -24.43 -8.80
CA HIS A 18 -6.41 -25.05 -8.11
C HIS A 18 -6.82 -25.90 -6.91
N LEU A 19 -7.95 -25.61 -6.27
CA LEU A 19 -8.43 -26.34 -5.08
C LEU A 19 -9.27 -27.57 -5.41
N TYR A 20 -10.08 -27.55 -6.46
CA TYR A 20 -10.98 -28.66 -6.82
C TYR A 20 -10.27 -30.01 -7.08
N PRO A 21 -9.11 -30.06 -7.76
CA PRO A 21 -8.35 -31.31 -7.96
C PRO A 21 -7.72 -31.86 -6.68
N LEU A 22 -7.64 -31.08 -5.60
CA LEU A 22 -7.04 -31.50 -4.34
C LEU A 22 -7.99 -32.36 -3.50
N ILE A 23 -9.30 -32.31 -3.76
CA ILE A 23 -10.33 -33.05 -3.00
C ILE A 23 -10.13 -34.59 -3.08
N PRO A 24 -9.91 -35.21 -4.26
CA PRO A 24 -9.59 -36.64 -4.35
C PRO A 24 -8.20 -37.00 -3.79
N GLY A 25 -7.26 -36.05 -3.77
CA GLY A 25 -5.93 -36.21 -3.17
C GLY A 25 -6.01 -36.27 -1.64
N LEU A 26 -6.78 -35.38 -1.03
CA LEU A 26 -7.04 -35.32 0.41
C LEU A 26 -7.75 -36.60 0.92
N LEU A 27 -8.72 -37.12 0.16
CA LEU A 27 -9.39 -38.39 0.48
C LEU A 27 -8.43 -39.60 0.47
N ARG A 28 -7.43 -39.60 -0.42
CA ARG A 28 -6.42 -40.67 -0.53
C ARG A 28 -5.35 -40.60 0.57
N HIS A 29 -5.06 -39.41 1.10
CA HIS A 29 -4.13 -39.20 2.21
C HIS A 29 -4.69 -39.59 3.59
N SER A 30 -6.02 -39.78 3.71
CA SER A 30 -6.65 -40.28 4.95
C SER A 30 -6.13 -41.66 5.39
N ILE A 31 -5.57 -42.46 4.47
CA ILE A 31 -5.03 -43.82 4.73
C ILE A 31 -3.49 -43.81 4.94
N SER A 32 -2.80 -42.67 4.75
CA SER A 32 -1.33 -42.50 4.85
C SER A 32 -0.88 -41.67 6.08
N ALA A 33 -1.76 -41.51 7.07
CA ALA A 33 -1.77 -40.45 8.08
C ALA A 33 -0.45 -40.12 8.82
N LYS A 34 0.52 -41.04 8.96
CA LYS A 34 1.77 -40.78 9.69
C LYS A 34 2.83 -40.00 8.89
N ALA A 35 2.92 -40.21 7.57
CA ALA A 35 3.86 -39.49 6.70
C ALA A 35 3.31 -38.13 6.27
N ALA A 36 2.00 -38.05 6.01
CA ALA A 36 1.30 -36.81 5.70
C ALA A 36 1.24 -35.84 6.90
N GLY A 37 1.18 -36.35 8.14
CA GLY A 37 1.17 -35.54 9.36
C GLY A 37 2.46 -34.73 9.55
N ALA A 38 3.63 -35.32 9.31
CA ALA A 38 4.92 -34.62 9.46
C ALA A 38 5.11 -33.49 8.42
N ASP A 39 4.62 -33.69 7.20
CA ASP A 39 4.66 -32.67 6.14
C ASP A 39 3.66 -31.54 6.41
N LEU A 40 2.46 -31.86 6.86
CA LEU A 40 1.45 -30.87 7.25
C LEU A 40 1.93 -30.02 8.44
N ILE A 41 2.49 -30.64 9.48
CA ILE A 41 3.08 -29.92 10.63
C ILE A 41 4.18 -28.96 10.15
N ARG A 42 5.08 -29.42 9.26
CA ARG A 42 6.12 -28.55 8.69
C ARG A 42 5.53 -27.39 7.89
N ALA A 43 4.46 -27.62 7.13
CA ALA A 43 3.79 -26.58 6.35
C ALA A 43 3.16 -25.51 7.24
N VAL A 44 2.45 -25.93 8.30
CA VAL A 44 1.81 -25.05 9.29
C VAL A 44 2.85 -24.23 10.06
N GLN A 45 3.94 -24.84 10.50
CA GLN A 45 5.04 -24.13 11.16
C GLN A 45 5.73 -23.13 10.22
N LYS A 46 5.93 -23.50 8.95
CA LYS A 46 6.46 -22.58 7.94
C LYS A 46 5.52 -21.40 7.73
N ALA A 47 4.20 -21.62 7.68
CA ALA A 47 3.21 -20.55 7.58
C ALA A 47 3.23 -19.62 8.80
N ALA A 48 3.33 -20.16 10.02
CA ALA A 48 3.45 -19.36 11.25
C ALA A 48 4.70 -18.46 11.23
N SER A 49 5.86 -19.03 10.81
CA SER A 49 7.10 -18.27 10.66
C SER A 49 7.01 -17.20 9.56
N ALA A 50 6.30 -17.49 8.47
CA ALA A 50 6.12 -16.57 7.35
C ALA A 50 5.22 -15.39 7.71
N LEU A 51 4.18 -15.59 8.54
CA LEU A 51 3.32 -14.51 9.04
C LEU A 51 4.09 -13.56 9.97
N ARG A 52 4.89 -14.11 10.88
CA ARG A 52 5.79 -13.30 11.74
C ARG A 52 6.82 -12.54 10.90
N ALA A 53 7.40 -13.19 9.89
CA ALA A 53 8.30 -12.52 8.96
C ALA A 53 7.59 -11.47 8.09
N ALA A 54 6.33 -11.68 7.74
CA ALA A 54 5.54 -10.75 6.93
C ALA A 54 5.33 -9.40 7.62
N GLN A 55 5.17 -9.41 8.96
CA GLN A 55 5.10 -8.19 9.78
C GLN A 55 6.38 -7.33 9.73
N HIS A 56 7.52 -7.91 9.39
CA HIS A 56 8.77 -7.15 9.19
C HIS A 56 9.04 -6.87 7.72
N ARG A 57 8.79 -7.84 6.84
CA ARG A 57 9.28 -7.84 5.46
C ARG A 57 8.38 -7.15 4.45
N TYR A 58 7.06 -7.16 4.63
CA TYR A 58 6.13 -6.57 3.65
C TYR A 58 5.68 -5.15 4.01
N LEU A 59 5.96 -4.70 5.23
CA LEU A 59 5.48 -3.41 5.73
C LEU A 59 6.55 -2.32 5.69
N ASP A 60 7.81 -2.68 5.96
CA ASP A 60 8.93 -1.75 5.86
C ASP A 60 9.12 -1.16 4.44
N PRO A 61 8.97 -1.92 3.34
CA PRO A 61 9.17 -1.37 1.99
C PRO A 61 8.04 -0.47 1.48
N ILE A 62 6.84 -0.53 2.08
CA ILE A 62 5.66 0.26 1.66
C ILE A 62 5.43 1.46 2.60
N ASP A 63 6.23 1.59 3.67
CA ASP A 63 6.11 2.64 4.71
C ASP A 63 4.67 2.76 5.26
N ILE A 64 3.88 1.68 5.21
CA ILE A 64 2.53 1.66 5.78
C ILE A 64 2.69 1.21 7.22
N LYS A 65 2.48 2.14 8.15
CA LYS A 65 2.46 1.82 9.58
C LYS A 65 1.20 1.02 9.87
N LEU A 66 1.35 -0.29 10.04
CA LEU A 66 0.26 -1.08 10.62
C LEU A 66 -0.11 -0.55 11.99
N THR A 67 -1.40 -0.58 12.27
CA THR A 67 -1.90 -0.31 13.61
C THR A 67 -1.46 -1.43 14.57
N PRO A 68 -1.37 -1.13 15.89
CA PRO A 68 -1.13 -2.15 16.90
C PRO A 68 -2.14 -3.30 16.83
N ASP A 69 -3.39 -3.02 16.44
CA ASP A 69 -4.46 -4.01 16.24
C ASP A 69 -4.10 -4.99 15.13
N THR A 70 -3.81 -4.51 13.92
CA THR A 70 -3.44 -5.38 12.79
C THR A 70 -2.20 -6.22 13.11
N ARG A 71 -1.22 -5.65 13.83
CA ARG A 71 -0.05 -6.41 14.29
C ARG A 71 -0.43 -7.54 15.25
N SER A 72 -1.26 -7.26 16.26
CA SER A 72 -1.76 -8.27 17.20
C SER A 72 -2.50 -9.39 16.47
N LYS A 73 -3.32 -9.06 15.46
CA LYS A 73 -4.03 -10.07 14.66
C LYS A 73 -3.08 -11.00 13.91
N PHE A 74 -2.00 -10.49 13.31
CA PHE A 74 -0.96 -11.35 12.72
C PHE A 74 -0.28 -12.27 13.74
N ASP A 75 -0.04 -11.80 14.96
CA ASP A 75 0.53 -12.63 16.04
C ASP A 75 -0.43 -13.74 16.46
N ASP A 76 -1.72 -13.40 16.62
CA ASP A 76 -2.78 -14.34 16.91
C ASP A 76 -2.92 -15.42 15.82
N MET A 77 -2.81 -15.06 14.53
CA MET A 77 -2.78 -16.03 13.42
C MET A 77 -1.61 -17.02 13.58
N ALA A 78 -0.41 -16.50 13.87
CA ALA A 78 0.77 -17.34 14.02
C ALA A 78 0.65 -18.26 15.25
N ASN A 79 0.09 -17.77 16.34
CA ASN A 79 -0.17 -18.56 17.55
C ASN A 79 -1.21 -19.65 17.32
N LEU A 80 -2.26 -19.38 16.53
CA LEU A 80 -3.25 -20.40 16.15
C LEU A 80 -2.62 -21.50 15.28
N LEU A 81 -1.75 -21.15 14.34
CA LEU A 81 -1.00 -22.15 13.55
C LEU A 81 -0.11 -23.02 14.44
N ASP A 82 0.57 -22.43 15.43
CA ASP A 82 1.36 -23.21 16.38
C ASP A 82 0.48 -24.17 17.21
N ARG A 83 -0.73 -23.76 17.58
CA ARG A 83 -1.72 -24.62 18.26
C ARG A 83 -2.23 -25.76 17.35
N ILE A 84 -2.49 -25.47 16.07
CA ILE A 84 -2.84 -26.49 15.07
C ILE A 84 -1.69 -27.50 14.91
N ALA A 85 -0.45 -27.02 14.80
CA ALA A 85 0.73 -27.88 14.69
C ALA A 85 0.91 -28.78 15.92
N ALA A 86 0.63 -28.26 17.13
CA ALA A 86 0.68 -29.02 18.37
C ALA A 86 -0.41 -30.12 18.41
N ALA A 87 -1.65 -29.77 18.05
CA ALA A 87 -2.77 -30.72 18.03
C ALA A 87 -2.56 -31.86 17.00
N LEU A 88 -1.93 -31.56 15.86
CA LEU A 88 -1.57 -32.57 14.85
C LEU A 88 -0.43 -33.50 15.31
N ARG A 89 0.42 -33.07 16.24
CA ARG A 89 1.59 -33.85 16.70
C ARG A 89 1.22 -34.86 17.79
N ASP A 90 0.29 -34.52 18.67
CA ASP A 90 -0.17 -35.40 19.75
C ASP A 90 -1.70 -35.34 19.91
N PRO A 91 -2.45 -36.12 19.13
CA PRO A 91 -3.92 -36.15 19.19
C PRO A 91 -4.45 -36.75 20.51
N ALA A 92 -3.65 -37.58 21.20
CA ALA A 92 -4.04 -38.30 22.41
C ALA A 92 -3.68 -37.56 23.70
N GLY A 93 -2.64 -36.70 23.67
CA GLY A 93 -2.25 -35.84 24.79
C GLY A 93 -3.19 -34.66 25.06
N LEU A 94 -4.26 -34.51 24.28
CA LEU A 94 -5.30 -33.49 24.44
C LEU A 94 -6.44 -33.90 25.39
N GLU A 95 -6.32 -35.01 26.11
CA GLU A 95 -7.24 -35.35 27.19
C GLU A 95 -6.96 -34.48 28.42
N ALA A 96 -7.76 -33.43 28.62
CA ALA A 96 -8.44 -33.10 29.89
C ALA A 96 -8.95 -31.65 30.01
N THR A 97 -8.59 -30.68 29.16
CA THR A 97 -9.05 -29.28 29.37
C THR A 97 -9.46 -28.46 28.15
N ASN A 98 -9.26 -28.90 26.92
CA ASN A 98 -9.82 -28.20 25.76
C ASN A 98 -9.99 -29.16 24.58
N PHE A 99 -11.20 -29.70 24.45
CA PHE A 99 -11.65 -30.47 23.30
C PHE A 99 -11.84 -29.54 22.10
N LEU A 100 -10.78 -28.87 21.66
CA LEU A 100 -10.77 -28.10 20.43
C LEU A 100 -10.20 -29.03 19.35
N ASP A 101 -11.11 -29.70 18.65
CA ASP A 101 -10.74 -30.50 17.47
C ASP A 101 -9.99 -29.60 16.48
N VAL A 102 -9.07 -30.21 15.71
CA VAL A 102 -8.33 -29.57 14.64
C VAL A 102 -9.30 -28.83 13.69
N GLU A 103 -10.48 -29.38 13.46
CA GLU A 103 -11.54 -28.74 12.67
C GLU A 103 -11.96 -27.38 13.25
N TYR A 104 -12.17 -27.28 14.56
CA TYR A 104 -12.50 -26.01 15.22
C TYR A 104 -11.33 -25.01 15.11
N LEU A 105 -10.10 -25.46 15.36
CA LEU A 105 -8.91 -24.59 15.27
C LEU A 105 -8.71 -24.07 13.84
N CYS A 106 -8.98 -24.89 12.83
CA CYS A 106 -8.96 -24.49 11.43
C CYS A 106 -10.08 -23.50 11.08
N GLY A 107 -11.29 -23.68 11.62
CA GLY A 107 -12.38 -22.72 11.48
C GLY A 107 -12.02 -21.35 12.07
N ALA A 108 -11.60 -21.33 13.35
CA ALA A 108 -11.18 -20.12 14.03
C ALA A 108 -9.99 -19.43 13.35
N PHE A 109 -9.04 -20.20 12.80
CA PHE A 109 -7.95 -19.63 12.00
C PHE A 109 -8.47 -18.96 10.73
N THR A 110 -9.46 -19.54 10.05
CA THR A 110 -10.04 -18.98 8.83
C THR A 110 -10.76 -17.66 9.12
N ASP A 111 -11.58 -17.61 10.18
CA ASP A 111 -12.24 -16.36 10.63
C ASP A 111 -11.20 -15.27 10.95
N HIS A 112 -10.09 -15.67 11.55
CA HIS A 112 -9.04 -14.74 11.94
C HIS A 112 -8.20 -14.25 10.74
N VAL A 113 -8.02 -15.08 9.70
CA VAL A 113 -7.46 -14.65 8.41
C VAL A 113 -8.32 -13.55 7.81
N GLU A 114 -9.64 -13.73 7.77
CA GLU A 114 -10.57 -12.74 7.23
C GLU A 114 -10.50 -11.41 8.01
N SER A 115 -10.59 -11.47 9.34
CA SER A 115 -10.47 -10.30 10.22
C SER A 115 -9.12 -9.57 10.10
N THR A 116 -8.03 -10.30 9.85
CA THR A 116 -6.70 -9.71 9.65
C THR A 116 -6.61 -9.02 8.29
N LEU A 117 -7.18 -9.62 7.24
CA LEU A 117 -7.22 -9.02 5.90
C LEU A 117 -8.04 -7.74 5.88
N ASP A 118 -9.18 -7.70 6.58
CA ASP A 118 -9.99 -6.50 6.71
C ASP A 118 -9.24 -5.37 7.43
N ALA A 119 -8.56 -5.69 8.54
CA ALA A 119 -7.75 -4.72 9.27
C ALA A 119 -6.59 -4.16 8.41
N LEU A 120 -5.90 -5.05 7.69
CA LEU A 120 -4.84 -4.67 6.75
C LEU A 120 -5.37 -3.77 5.63
N ARG A 121 -6.55 -4.08 5.08
CA ARG A 121 -7.19 -3.25 4.05
C ARG A 121 -7.55 -1.87 4.59
N ALA A 122 -8.06 -1.79 5.82
CA ALA A 122 -8.37 -0.52 6.48
C ALA A 122 -7.11 0.33 6.66
N ASP A 123 -6.03 -0.25 7.19
CA ASP A 123 -4.74 0.42 7.38
C ASP A 123 -4.17 0.94 6.05
N PHE A 124 -4.24 0.11 5.00
CA PHE A 124 -3.80 0.50 3.65
C PHE A 124 -4.59 1.69 3.11
N LEU A 125 -5.92 1.63 3.17
CA LEU A 125 -6.80 2.70 2.66
C LEU A 125 -6.58 4.01 3.43
N ASN A 126 -6.48 3.94 4.75
CA ASN A 126 -6.22 5.11 5.59
C ASN A 126 -4.88 5.77 5.24
N GLU A 127 -3.82 4.98 5.06
CA GLU A 127 -2.51 5.54 4.71
C GLU A 127 -2.48 6.12 3.29
N VAL A 128 -3.13 5.47 2.31
CA VAL A 128 -3.25 6.01 0.95
C VAL A 128 -3.99 7.35 0.97
N LEU A 129 -5.11 7.44 1.69
CA LEU A 129 -5.86 8.70 1.82
C LEU A 129 -5.03 9.79 2.52
N ALA A 130 -4.33 9.44 3.61
CA ALA A 130 -3.46 10.38 4.31
C ALA A 130 -2.28 10.86 3.44
N ARG A 131 -1.74 10.01 2.57
CA ARG A 131 -0.69 10.39 1.60
C ARG A 131 -1.24 11.32 0.52
N GLN A 132 -2.44 11.05 0.00
CA GLN A 132 -3.09 11.91 -0.97
C GLN A 132 -3.35 13.32 -0.40
N GLU A 133 -3.84 13.41 0.84
CA GLU A 133 -4.11 14.70 1.46
C GLU A 133 -2.81 15.49 1.74
N ARG A 134 -1.76 14.82 2.21
CA ARG A 134 -0.42 15.43 2.37
C ARG A 134 0.12 15.96 1.04
N ALA A 135 0.02 15.18 -0.04
CA ALA A 135 0.45 15.59 -1.37
C ALA A 135 -0.32 16.82 -1.88
N LYS A 136 -1.64 16.84 -1.68
CA LYS A 136 -2.51 17.98 -2.02
C LYS A 136 -2.15 19.23 -1.23
N MET A 137 -1.89 19.08 0.07
CA MET A 137 -1.47 20.18 0.94
C MET A 137 -0.13 20.76 0.48
N LEU A 138 0.88 19.90 0.24
CA LEU A 138 2.19 20.31 -0.27
C LEU A 138 2.06 21.02 -1.62
N SER A 139 1.27 20.48 -2.55
CA SER A 139 1.01 21.15 -3.83
C SER A 139 0.37 22.51 -3.65
N THR A 140 -0.51 22.68 -2.67
CA THR A 140 -1.19 23.96 -2.40
C THR A 140 -0.24 24.99 -1.81
N ILE A 141 0.59 24.58 -0.84
CA ILE A 141 1.59 25.45 -0.21
C ILE A 141 2.62 25.90 -1.25
N ALA A 142 3.22 24.95 -1.98
CA ALA A 142 4.19 25.24 -3.03
C ALA A 142 3.60 26.17 -4.11
N ALA A 143 2.36 25.92 -4.54
CA ALA A 143 1.69 26.79 -5.50
C ALA A 143 1.53 28.22 -4.98
N LYS A 144 1.11 28.40 -3.71
CA LYS A 144 0.95 29.73 -3.11
C LYS A 144 2.28 30.47 -2.98
N GLU A 145 3.30 29.82 -2.44
CA GLU A 145 4.60 30.43 -2.19
C GLU A 145 5.31 30.80 -3.49
N VAL A 146 5.41 29.86 -4.44
CA VAL A 146 6.10 30.12 -5.71
C VAL A 146 5.30 31.13 -6.56
N THR A 147 3.96 31.17 -6.48
CA THR A 147 3.17 32.24 -7.11
C THR A 147 3.49 33.60 -6.50
N SER A 148 3.62 33.69 -5.18
CA SER A 148 4.01 34.92 -4.48
C SER A 148 5.40 35.40 -4.92
N ILE A 149 6.39 34.50 -4.92
CA ILE A 149 7.76 34.78 -5.37
C ILE A 149 7.77 35.22 -6.83
N SER A 150 7.06 34.49 -7.71
CA SER A 150 6.97 34.83 -9.14
C SER A 150 6.39 36.22 -9.35
N ARG A 151 5.37 36.62 -8.56
CA ARG A 151 4.80 37.97 -8.62
C ARG A 151 5.78 39.04 -8.12
N GLN A 152 6.56 38.76 -7.08
CA GLN A 152 7.60 39.68 -6.60
C GLN A 152 8.69 39.87 -7.66
N ILE A 153 9.18 38.79 -8.26
CA ILE A 153 10.16 38.81 -9.35
C ILE A 153 9.60 39.60 -10.55
N TYR A 154 8.33 39.38 -10.88
CA TYR A 154 7.64 40.13 -11.94
C TYR A 154 7.69 41.65 -11.68
N PHE A 155 7.40 42.11 -10.47
CA PHE A 155 7.49 43.55 -10.15
C PHE A 155 8.93 44.08 -10.14
N ILE A 156 9.89 43.31 -9.64
CA ILE A 156 11.32 43.68 -9.70
C ILE A 156 11.76 43.84 -11.16
N SER A 157 11.31 42.93 -12.03
CA SER A 157 11.63 42.98 -13.47
C SER A 157 11.07 44.22 -14.15
N ILE A 158 9.85 44.64 -13.81
CA ILE A 158 9.26 45.88 -14.31
C ILE A 158 10.05 47.09 -13.84
N ASN A 159 10.40 47.15 -12.56
CA ASN A 159 11.19 48.25 -12.01
C ASN A 159 12.55 48.34 -12.70
N ALA A 160 13.20 47.20 -12.96
CA ALA A 160 14.45 47.14 -13.72
C ALA A 160 14.27 47.62 -15.16
N SER A 161 13.19 47.24 -15.86
CA SER A 161 12.91 47.70 -17.22
C SER A 161 12.62 49.20 -17.29
N VAL A 162 11.93 49.77 -16.30
CA VAL A 162 11.68 51.22 -16.21
C VAL A 162 13.00 51.98 -15.98
N GLU A 163 13.84 51.52 -15.06
CA GLU A 163 15.12 52.18 -14.79
C GLU A 163 16.09 52.04 -15.97
N ALA A 164 16.07 50.91 -16.67
CA ALA A 164 16.81 50.71 -17.91
C ALA A 164 16.36 51.68 -19.02
N ALA A 165 15.05 51.91 -19.16
CA ALA A 165 14.53 52.91 -20.10
C ALA A 165 14.95 54.34 -19.69
N ARG A 166 14.97 54.63 -18.39
CA ARG A 166 15.40 55.92 -17.85
C ARG A 166 16.89 56.21 -18.09
N ALA A 167 17.74 55.18 -18.05
CA ALA A 167 19.16 55.27 -18.36
C ALA A 167 19.47 55.41 -19.87
N GLY A 168 18.45 55.34 -20.74
CA GLY A 168 18.60 55.50 -22.18
C GLY A 168 19.57 54.47 -22.78
N ASP A 169 20.54 54.94 -23.56
CA ASP A 169 21.50 54.08 -24.25
C ASP A 169 22.38 53.24 -23.31
N ALA A 170 22.65 53.74 -22.11
CA ALA A 170 23.41 53.02 -21.09
C ALA A 170 22.62 51.87 -20.45
N GLY A 171 21.29 51.90 -20.51
CA GLY A 171 20.39 50.91 -19.92
C GLY A 171 20.01 49.74 -20.83
N ARG A 172 20.39 49.75 -22.12
CA ARG A 172 19.94 48.75 -23.11
C ARG A 172 20.23 47.29 -22.71
N GLY A 173 21.39 47.01 -22.09
CA GLY A 173 21.72 45.67 -21.59
C GLY A 173 20.84 45.25 -20.41
N PHE A 174 20.53 46.18 -19.50
CA PHE A 174 19.64 45.93 -18.37
C PHE A 174 18.17 45.74 -18.80
N ALA A 175 17.73 46.41 -19.88
CA ALA A 175 16.40 46.21 -20.43
C ALA A 175 16.19 44.77 -20.93
N VAL A 176 17.20 44.17 -21.59
CA VAL A 176 17.15 42.78 -22.05
C VAL A 176 17.06 41.81 -20.87
N ILE A 177 17.85 42.03 -19.82
CA ILE A 177 17.83 41.20 -18.60
C ILE A 177 16.47 41.30 -17.89
N GLY A 178 15.91 42.52 -17.77
CA GLY A 178 14.59 42.75 -17.18
C GLY A 178 13.49 41.97 -17.92
N GLU A 179 13.50 41.99 -19.24
CA GLU A 179 12.53 41.23 -20.05
C GLU A 179 12.68 39.71 -19.88
N GLN A 180 13.91 39.18 -19.83
CA GLN A 180 14.15 37.75 -19.59
C GLN A 180 13.64 37.31 -18.20
N ILE A 181 13.93 38.10 -17.15
CA ILE A 181 13.44 37.82 -15.79
C ILE A 181 11.91 37.86 -15.74
N ARG A 182 11.29 38.82 -16.45
CA ARG A 182 9.84 38.92 -16.56
C ARG A 182 9.24 37.66 -17.19
N GLY A 183 9.80 37.21 -18.31
CA GLY A 183 9.39 35.98 -18.99
C GLY A 183 9.49 34.76 -18.06
N LEU A 184 10.63 34.57 -17.40
CA LEU A 184 10.83 33.46 -16.45
C LEU A 184 9.81 33.47 -15.30
N SER A 185 9.44 34.64 -14.80
CA SER A 185 8.44 34.78 -13.73
C SER A 185 7.04 34.36 -14.19
N GLN A 186 6.68 34.65 -15.44
CA GLN A 186 5.41 34.28 -16.05
C GLN A 186 5.36 32.78 -16.36
N ASP A 187 6.45 32.22 -16.88
CA ASP A 187 6.59 30.79 -17.15
C ASP A 187 6.49 29.96 -15.86
N ALA A 188 7.12 30.42 -14.78
CA ALA A 188 7.01 29.80 -13.46
C ALA A 188 5.55 29.78 -12.97
N ALA A 189 4.85 30.92 -13.05
CA ALA A 189 3.43 31.01 -12.67
C ALA A 189 2.53 30.09 -13.52
N ALA A 190 2.80 30.01 -14.84
CA ALA A 190 2.08 29.12 -15.75
C ALA A 190 2.33 27.63 -15.44
N ALA A 191 3.57 27.26 -15.11
CA ALA A 191 3.93 25.90 -14.72
C ALA A 191 3.19 25.46 -13.43
N LEU A 192 3.15 26.32 -12.42
CA LEU A 192 2.40 26.05 -11.18
C LEU A 192 0.91 25.86 -11.45
N LYS A 193 0.31 26.69 -12.32
CA LYS A 193 -1.11 26.55 -12.68
C LYS A 193 -1.39 25.19 -13.34
N ARG A 194 -0.48 24.68 -14.17
CA ARG A 194 -0.57 23.33 -14.75
C ARG A 194 -0.41 22.23 -13.69
N MET A 195 0.49 22.39 -12.72
CA MET A 195 0.66 21.44 -11.62
C MET A 195 -0.60 21.36 -10.75
N SER A 196 -1.17 22.50 -10.33
CA SER A 196 -2.41 22.54 -9.56
C SER A 196 -3.62 22.02 -10.35
N GLY A 197 -3.69 22.33 -11.66
CA GLY A 197 -4.78 21.86 -12.53
C GLY A 197 -4.69 20.37 -12.92
N SER A 198 -3.50 19.76 -12.87
CA SER A 198 -3.33 18.32 -13.10
C SER A 198 -3.72 17.51 -11.86
N GLY A 199 -3.51 18.06 -10.65
CA GLY A 199 -4.04 17.48 -9.41
C GLY A 199 -5.57 17.39 -9.37
N ALA A 200 -6.28 18.24 -10.11
CA ALA A 200 -7.75 18.22 -10.21
C ALA A 200 -8.31 17.19 -11.21
N ARG A 201 -7.49 16.63 -12.10
CA ARG A 201 -7.91 15.64 -13.12
C ARG A 201 -7.70 14.18 -12.72
N LEU A 202 -7.07 13.94 -11.57
CA LEU A 202 -6.83 12.61 -11.00
C LEU A 202 -7.83 12.23 -9.89
N GLN A 203 -8.88 13.03 -9.71
CA GLN A 203 -10.04 12.73 -8.86
C GLN A 203 -11.22 12.31 -9.73
#